data_AF-A0A1V6EJN6-F1
#
_entry.id   AF-A0A1V6EJN6-F1
#
_cell.length_a   1.000
_cell.length_b   1.000
_cell.length_c   1.000
_cell.angle_alpha   90.00
_cell.angle_beta   90.00
_cell.angle_gamma   90.00
#
_symmetry.space_group_name_H-M   'P 1'
#
loop_
_entity.id
_entity.type
_entity.pdbx_description
1 polymer ?
#
loop_
_entity_poly.entity_id
_entity_poly.type
_entity_poly.pdbx_seq_one_letter_code
_entity_poly.pdbx_strand_id
1 'polypeptide(L)'
;MRKTNALKLIIIILIMSAVLVSCTEEEYRASRLYRSLTSYEQKSETVTLKNKKYNKIDLSKKAVLELSNGMIYNVDFNEAVNVKEASTASILSSEIISKTLALKVADKDTVMNVISTDIASYGDYVISVTDNAVFTGSGLKVNNLGETGAAIKVSSGASMVLNKSNVKAKGAGVESDSLVSISSSEMTVESLKFYEGATVTLDDSRFYTNRGIMLLDNANENLIHISLNLKKAKLTVADGAMFSMIDTKASVKIEDTTLDRSLSNILLLKNSEATVTLCKSNAEGGIMTDDSSSLNLLIKNGSAFKGYINKGNRTKTVTVQIEEKSVWEVTSDSYVRGLILKDANFENIKSNGFTVYYDSMNSTNAWLNKETINLPDGGRLVPFR
;
A
#
# COMPACT_ATOMS: atom_id res chain seq x y z
N MET A 1 -14.56 -12.76 28.98
CA MET A 1 -15.08 -11.42 28.59
C MET A 1 -14.42 -10.77 27.36
N ARG A 2 -13.38 -11.35 26.71
CA ARG A 2 -12.72 -10.73 25.52
C ARG A 2 -13.29 -11.10 24.14
N LYS A 3 -14.09 -12.18 24.01
CA LYS A 3 -14.66 -12.61 22.71
C LYS A 3 -15.84 -11.75 22.23
N THR A 4 -16.56 -11.08 23.15
CA THR A 4 -17.79 -10.33 22.84
C THR A 4 -17.52 -8.98 22.17
N ASN A 5 -16.33 -8.40 22.37
CA ASN A 5 -15.95 -7.12 21.75
C ASN A 5 -15.44 -7.29 20.30
N ALA A 6 -14.81 -8.43 19.99
CA ALA A 6 -14.35 -8.75 18.63
C ALA A 6 -15.53 -9.00 17.67
N LEU A 7 -16.57 -9.70 18.15
CA LEU A 7 -17.79 -9.92 17.38
C LEU A 7 -18.57 -8.62 17.17
N LYS A 8 -18.62 -7.74 18.19
CA LYS A 8 -19.22 -6.40 18.05
C LYS A 8 -18.48 -5.52 17.05
N LEU A 9 -17.14 -5.60 16.95
CA LEU A 9 -16.39 -4.80 15.98
C LEU A 9 -16.54 -5.31 14.54
N ILE A 10 -16.56 -6.64 14.33
CA ILE A 10 -16.84 -7.25 13.02
C ILE A 10 -18.26 -6.94 12.57
N ILE A 11 -19.22 -6.99 13.50
CA ILE A 11 -20.62 -6.62 13.27
C ILE A 11 -20.75 -5.11 13.02
N ILE A 12 -20.00 -4.24 13.69
CA ILE A 12 -19.99 -2.79 13.41
C ILE A 12 -19.34 -2.47 12.04
N ILE A 13 -18.35 -3.25 11.58
CA ILE A 13 -17.75 -3.10 10.24
C ILE A 13 -18.70 -3.60 9.13
N LEU A 14 -19.48 -4.66 9.40
CA LEU A 14 -20.54 -5.13 8.49
C LEU A 14 -21.80 -4.25 8.52
N ILE A 15 -22.07 -3.55 9.64
CA ILE A 15 -23.28 -2.73 9.85
C ILE A 15 -23.03 -1.22 9.68
N MET A 16 -21.78 -0.75 9.52
CA MET A 16 -21.48 0.56 8.90
C MET A 16 -21.71 0.50 7.38
N SER A 17 -22.98 0.25 7.06
CA SER A 17 -23.74 0.93 6.02
C SER A 17 -22.99 1.07 4.70
N ALA A 18 -22.95 -0.06 4.00
CA ALA A 18 -23.44 -0.14 2.64
C ALA A 18 -24.71 0.73 2.43
N VAL A 19 -24.55 2.05 2.36
CA VAL A 19 -25.14 2.77 1.24
C VAL A 19 -24.15 2.52 0.11
N LEU A 20 -24.25 1.31 -0.46
CA LEU A 20 -23.66 1.01 -1.75
C LEU A 20 -24.22 2.08 -2.68
N VAL A 21 -23.33 2.86 -3.28
CA VAL A 21 -23.67 3.63 -4.47
C VAL A 21 -23.91 2.59 -5.56
N SER A 22 -25.08 1.96 -5.52
CA SER A 22 -25.53 0.98 -6.49
C SER A 22 -26.64 1.62 -7.30
N CYS A 23 -26.35 1.88 -8.56
CA CYS A 23 -27.35 2.25 -9.55
C CYS A 23 -28.36 1.10 -9.66
N THR A 24 -29.64 1.40 -9.55
CA THR A 24 -30.70 0.41 -9.76
C THR A 24 -30.71 -0.07 -11.21
N GLU A 25 -31.23 -1.28 -11.47
CA GLU A 25 -31.39 -1.78 -12.85
C GLU A 25 -32.24 -0.85 -13.72
N GLU A 26 -33.22 -0.14 -13.12
CA GLU A 26 -34.02 0.88 -13.82
C GLU A 26 -33.18 2.09 -14.21
N GLU A 27 -32.34 2.61 -13.31
CA GLU A 27 -31.44 3.73 -13.60
C GLU A 27 -30.40 3.38 -14.68
N TYR A 28 -29.92 2.13 -14.69
CA TYR A 28 -29.05 1.65 -15.76
C TYR A 28 -29.76 1.54 -17.11
N ARG A 29 -31.00 1.06 -17.13
CA ARG A 29 -31.80 1.05 -18.38
C ARG A 29 -32.04 2.47 -18.87
N ALA A 30 -32.32 3.40 -17.97
CA ALA A 30 -32.50 4.82 -18.30
C ALA A 30 -31.21 5.47 -18.79
N SER A 31 -30.03 5.05 -18.29
CA SER A 31 -28.77 5.67 -18.68
C SER A 31 -28.40 5.48 -20.14
N ARG A 32 -28.95 4.45 -20.80
CA ARG A 32 -28.83 4.26 -22.25
C ARG A 32 -29.37 5.42 -23.07
N LEU A 33 -30.28 6.20 -22.49
CA LEU A 33 -30.88 7.38 -23.11
C LEU A 33 -30.11 8.67 -22.78
N TYR A 34 -29.11 8.62 -21.90
CA TYR A 34 -28.30 9.79 -21.56
C TYR A 34 -27.33 10.13 -22.70
N ARG A 35 -26.94 11.41 -22.79
CA ARG A 35 -26.02 11.88 -23.84
C ARG A 35 -24.60 11.36 -23.57
N SER A 36 -23.89 10.99 -24.64
CA SER A 36 -22.44 10.81 -24.63
C SER A 36 -21.76 12.14 -24.95
N LEU A 37 -20.69 12.49 -24.24
CA LEU A 37 -19.81 13.60 -24.59
C LEU A 37 -18.52 13.06 -25.21
N THR A 38 -18.17 13.53 -26.40
CA THR A 38 -16.87 13.24 -27.04
C THR A 38 -16.21 14.55 -27.47
N SER A 39 -14.91 14.70 -27.20
CA SER A 39 -14.11 15.89 -27.52
C SER A 39 -14.07 16.24 -29.01
N TYR A 40 -14.39 15.30 -29.91
CA TYR A 40 -14.39 15.56 -31.35
C TYR A 40 -15.33 16.70 -31.76
N GLU A 41 -16.34 17.02 -30.94
CA GLU A 41 -17.28 18.12 -31.18
C GLU A 41 -16.78 19.50 -30.72
N GLN A 42 -15.66 19.60 -29.98
CA GLN A 42 -15.33 20.82 -29.21
C GLN A 42 -13.84 21.17 -29.33
N LYS A 43 -13.45 21.78 -30.45
CA LYS A 43 -12.09 22.28 -30.69
C LYS A 43 -11.77 23.44 -29.73
N SER A 44 -10.73 23.27 -28.91
CA SER A 44 -9.96 24.33 -28.23
C SER A 44 -10.67 25.20 -27.17
N GLU A 45 -11.91 24.91 -26.79
CA GLU A 45 -12.61 25.63 -25.71
C GLU A 45 -12.73 24.79 -24.43
N THR A 46 -12.76 25.46 -23.27
CA THR A 46 -13.08 24.82 -21.99
C THR A 46 -14.58 24.52 -21.96
N VAL A 47 -14.90 23.27 -21.65
CA VAL A 47 -16.28 22.78 -21.60
C VAL A 47 -16.73 22.76 -20.15
N THR A 48 -17.65 23.64 -19.75
CA THR A 48 -18.19 23.66 -18.39
C THR A 48 -19.57 23.02 -18.35
N LEU A 49 -19.72 21.95 -17.58
CA LEU A 49 -20.93 21.15 -17.43
C LEU A 49 -21.39 21.16 -15.98
N LYS A 50 -22.68 21.43 -15.75
CA LYS A 50 -23.25 21.49 -14.40
C LYS A 50 -24.62 20.83 -14.31
N ASN A 51 -24.82 19.99 -13.30
CA ASN A 51 -26.10 19.30 -13.04
C ASN A 51 -26.59 18.50 -14.25
N LYS A 52 -25.69 17.76 -14.91
CA LYS A 52 -26.00 17.00 -16.14
C LYS A 52 -25.80 15.51 -15.94
N LYS A 53 -26.56 14.71 -16.69
CA LYS A 53 -26.44 13.25 -16.76
C LYS A 53 -25.77 12.83 -18.06
N TYR A 54 -24.80 11.92 -17.96
CA TYR A 54 -24.10 11.33 -19.11
C TYR A 54 -24.03 9.82 -18.95
N ASN A 55 -23.85 9.11 -20.06
CA ASN A 55 -23.47 7.70 -20.04
C ASN A 55 -21.99 7.48 -20.34
N LYS A 56 -21.34 8.44 -21.00
CA LYS A 56 -19.91 8.44 -21.32
C LYS A 56 -19.37 9.86 -21.50
N ILE A 57 -18.12 10.07 -21.08
CA ILE A 57 -17.28 11.22 -21.41
C ILE A 57 -15.97 10.71 -22.02
N ASP A 58 -15.59 11.20 -23.19
CA ASP A 58 -14.32 10.89 -23.86
C ASP A 58 -13.62 12.21 -24.24
N LEU A 59 -12.50 12.51 -23.61
CA LEU A 59 -11.69 13.71 -23.83
C LEU A 59 -10.36 13.34 -24.47
N SER A 60 -10.02 14.05 -25.54
CA SER A 60 -8.79 13.87 -26.30
C SER A 60 -8.40 15.16 -27.02
N LYS A 61 -7.25 15.17 -27.69
CA LYS A 61 -6.74 16.30 -28.48
C LYS A 61 -6.65 17.61 -27.69
N LYS A 62 -6.06 17.56 -26.49
CA LYS A 62 -5.85 18.72 -25.61
C LYS A 62 -7.14 19.42 -25.18
N ALA A 63 -8.23 18.67 -25.03
CA ALA A 63 -9.50 19.22 -24.55
C ALA A 63 -9.45 19.57 -23.06
N VAL A 64 -10.27 20.52 -22.62
CA VAL A 64 -10.39 20.91 -21.21
C VAL A 64 -11.86 20.79 -20.77
N LEU A 65 -12.11 20.04 -19.70
CA LEU A 65 -13.44 19.83 -19.12
C LEU A 65 -13.49 20.30 -17.66
N GLU A 66 -14.57 20.97 -17.32
CA GLU A 66 -15.01 21.24 -15.95
C GLU A 66 -16.41 20.66 -15.75
N LEU A 67 -16.54 19.61 -14.94
CA LEU A 67 -17.81 18.99 -14.57
C LEU A 67 -18.10 19.25 -13.09
N SER A 68 -19.31 19.72 -12.79
CA SER A 68 -19.78 19.88 -11.41
C SER A 68 -21.17 19.26 -11.24
N ASN A 69 -21.39 18.55 -10.13
CA ASN A 69 -22.66 17.88 -9.82
C ASN A 69 -23.16 17.01 -10.98
N GLY A 70 -22.24 16.31 -11.64
CA GLY A 70 -22.56 15.39 -12.73
C GLY A 70 -23.01 14.04 -12.21
N MET A 71 -23.88 13.37 -12.97
CA MET A 71 -24.16 11.94 -12.80
C MET A 71 -23.72 11.20 -14.07
N ILE A 72 -22.82 10.24 -13.94
CA ILE A 72 -22.33 9.44 -15.06
C ILE A 72 -22.62 7.98 -14.81
N TYR A 73 -23.52 7.39 -15.60
CA TYR A 73 -23.91 5.99 -15.46
C TYR A 73 -23.57 5.20 -16.73
N ASN A 74 -22.51 4.42 -16.64
CA ASN A 74 -21.92 3.70 -17.75
C ASN A 74 -22.26 2.21 -17.71
N VAL A 75 -22.92 1.73 -18.78
CA VAL A 75 -23.38 0.33 -18.90
C VAL A 75 -22.75 -0.35 -20.10
N ASP A 76 -22.74 0.36 -21.24
CA ASP A 76 -22.48 -0.26 -22.54
C ASP A 76 -21.08 0.07 -23.09
N PHE A 77 -20.26 0.83 -22.35
CA PHE A 77 -18.91 1.21 -22.80
C PHE A 77 -17.82 0.61 -21.89
N ASN A 78 -16.59 0.61 -22.39
CA ASN A 78 -15.42 0.11 -21.65
C ASN A 78 -15.00 1.03 -20.50
N GLU A 79 -15.32 2.32 -20.61
CA GLU A 79 -15.07 3.30 -19.56
C GLU A 79 -16.14 4.40 -19.52
N ALA A 80 -16.42 4.91 -18.31
CA ALA A 80 -17.37 6.01 -18.11
C ALA A 80 -16.77 7.37 -18.45
N VAL A 81 -15.54 7.62 -17.99
CA VAL A 81 -14.78 8.84 -18.30
C VAL A 81 -13.40 8.43 -18.80
N ASN A 82 -13.08 8.80 -20.03
CA ASN A 82 -11.77 8.64 -20.65
C ASN A 82 -11.13 10.00 -20.88
N VAL A 83 -9.91 10.22 -20.39
CA VAL A 83 -9.15 11.45 -20.62
C VAL A 83 -7.78 11.06 -21.13
N LYS A 84 -7.40 11.58 -22.29
CA LYS A 84 -6.19 11.20 -23.01
C LYS A 84 -5.64 12.32 -23.89
N GLU A 85 -4.53 12.07 -24.59
CA GLU A 85 -3.93 12.97 -25.58
C GLU A 85 -3.73 14.42 -25.05
N ALA A 86 -3.07 14.54 -23.90
CA ALA A 86 -2.75 15.80 -23.23
C ALA A 86 -3.99 16.65 -22.86
N SER A 87 -5.12 15.99 -22.60
CA SER A 87 -6.36 16.65 -22.16
C SER A 87 -6.41 16.82 -20.64
N THR A 88 -7.24 17.75 -20.18
CA THR A 88 -7.45 18.03 -18.75
C THR A 88 -8.92 17.90 -18.38
N ALA A 89 -9.22 17.24 -17.26
CA ALA A 89 -10.56 17.20 -16.68
C ALA A 89 -10.55 17.57 -15.20
N SER A 90 -11.50 18.42 -14.80
CA SER A 90 -11.83 18.70 -13.40
C SER A 90 -13.25 18.22 -13.12
N ILE A 91 -13.43 17.29 -12.20
CA ILE A 91 -14.73 16.71 -11.82
C ILE A 91 -14.99 16.98 -10.34
N LEU A 92 -16.07 17.68 -10.03
CA LEU A 92 -16.40 18.14 -8.68
C LEU A 92 -17.79 17.65 -8.26
N SER A 93 -17.91 17.17 -7.03
CA SER A 93 -19.19 16.88 -6.37
C SER A 93 -20.12 15.99 -7.21
N SER A 94 -19.56 15.00 -7.89
CA SER A 94 -20.27 14.19 -8.88
C SER A 94 -20.47 12.75 -8.41
N GLU A 95 -21.27 12.00 -9.18
CA GLU A 95 -21.47 10.57 -9.00
C GLU A 95 -21.15 9.84 -10.31
N ILE A 96 -20.30 8.81 -10.23
CA ILE A 96 -19.85 8.04 -11.39
C ILE A 96 -20.00 6.56 -11.06
N ILE A 97 -20.85 5.87 -11.80
CA ILE A 97 -21.06 4.42 -11.65
C ILE A 97 -20.85 3.75 -13.01
N SER A 98 -20.01 2.72 -13.03
CA SER A 98 -19.69 1.98 -14.26
C SER A 98 -19.85 0.46 -14.08
N LYS A 99 -20.35 -0.24 -15.10
CA LYS A 99 -20.26 -1.72 -15.13
C LYS A 99 -18.83 -2.21 -15.44
N THR A 100 -17.99 -1.34 -16.01
CA THR A 100 -16.63 -1.62 -16.45
C THR A 100 -15.68 -0.67 -15.71
N LEU A 101 -14.85 0.14 -16.39
CA LEU A 101 -13.97 1.13 -15.76
C LEU A 101 -14.73 2.44 -15.51
N ALA A 102 -14.56 3.06 -14.34
CA ALA A 102 -15.18 4.38 -14.10
C ALA A 102 -14.33 5.50 -14.66
N LEU A 103 -13.05 5.58 -14.29
CA LEU A 103 -12.14 6.64 -14.72
C LEU A 103 -10.91 6.05 -15.39
N LYS A 104 -10.62 6.53 -16.60
CA LYS A 104 -9.38 6.27 -17.32
C LYS A 104 -8.66 7.58 -17.60
N VAL A 105 -7.39 7.64 -17.22
CA VAL A 105 -6.49 8.75 -17.53
C VAL A 105 -5.23 8.16 -18.16
N ALA A 106 -4.92 8.56 -19.38
CA ALA A 106 -3.81 7.99 -20.14
C ALA A 106 -3.06 9.06 -20.94
N ASP A 107 -1.88 8.70 -21.41
CA ASP A 107 -0.94 9.53 -22.16
C ASP A 107 -0.28 10.65 -21.36
N LYS A 108 0.92 11.01 -21.82
CA LYS A 108 1.72 12.10 -21.28
C LYS A 108 0.95 13.42 -21.35
N ASP A 109 1.17 14.27 -20.34
CA ASP A 109 0.58 15.61 -20.20
C ASP A 109 -0.95 15.60 -20.01
N THR A 110 -1.57 14.43 -19.84
CA THR A 110 -2.98 14.29 -19.50
C THR A 110 -3.19 14.38 -17.99
N VAL A 111 -4.18 15.17 -17.57
CA VAL A 111 -4.45 15.43 -16.15
C VAL A 111 -5.93 15.22 -15.83
N MET A 112 -6.21 14.54 -14.73
CA MET A 112 -7.56 14.48 -14.16
C MET A 112 -7.53 14.85 -12.68
N ASN A 113 -8.33 15.85 -12.33
CA ASN A 113 -8.57 16.27 -10.96
C ASN A 113 -10.01 15.93 -10.56
N VAL A 114 -10.19 15.20 -9.45
CA VAL A 114 -11.50 14.77 -8.98
C VAL A 114 -11.67 15.14 -7.50
N ILE A 115 -12.77 15.79 -7.16
CA ILE A 115 -13.01 16.32 -5.82
C ILE A 115 -14.42 15.94 -5.35
N SER A 116 -14.54 15.45 -4.12
CA SER A 116 -15.82 15.17 -3.43
C SER A 116 -16.78 14.34 -4.26
N THR A 117 -16.26 13.30 -4.92
CA THR A 117 -17.03 12.52 -5.91
C THR A 117 -17.14 11.07 -5.45
N ASP A 118 -18.36 10.53 -5.60
CA ASP A 118 -18.66 9.13 -5.36
C ASP A 118 -18.41 8.35 -6.65
N ILE A 119 -17.55 7.33 -6.58
CA ILE A 119 -17.12 6.56 -7.75
C ILE A 119 -17.28 5.08 -7.44
N ALA A 120 -18.03 4.37 -8.27
CA ALA A 120 -18.23 2.94 -8.15
C ALA A 120 -18.04 2.24 -9.49
N SER A 121 -17.47 1.04 -9.46
CA SER A 121 -17.36 0.20 -10.64
C SER A 121 -17.48 -1.28 -10.31
N TYR A 122 -18.06 -2.06 -11.21
CA TYR A 122 -18.12 -3.53 -11.15
C TYR A 122 -16.99 -4.21 -11.95
N GLY A 123 -16.12 -3.43 -12.58
CA GLY A 123 -15.03 -3.93 -13.41
C GLY A 123 -13.78 -4.29 -12.61
N ASP A 124 -12.72 -4.64 -13.35
CA ASP A 124 -11.42 -4.99 -12.75
C ASP A 124 -10.76 -3.79 -12.06
N TYR A 125 -11.07 -2.57 -12.49
CA TYR A 125 -10.58 -1.33 -11.87
C TYR A 125 -11.67 -0.28 -11.82
N VAL A 126 -11.64 0.55 -10.76
CA VAL A 126 -12.48 1.76 -10.70
C VAL A 126 -11.77 2.92 -11.36
N ILE A 127 -10.48 3.09 -11.07
CA ILE A 127 -9.63 4.16 -11.61
C ILE A 127 -8.38 3.53 -12.23
N SER A 128 -8.05 3.93 -13.45
CA SER A 128 -6.81 3.54 -14.14
C SER A 128 -6.07 4.79 -14.60
N VAL A 129 -4.82 4.93 -14.17
CA VAL A 129 -3.91 6.02 -14.54
C VAL A 129 -2.68 5.41 -15.20
N THR A 130 -2.43 5.72 -16.47
CA THR A 130 -1.36 5.10 -17.25
C THR A 130 -0.55 6.11 -18.06
N ASP A 131 0.59 5.65 -18.56
CA ASP A 131 1.37 6.27 -19.64
C ASP A 131 1.79 7.72 -19.35
N ASN A 132 2.35 7.95 -18.16
CA ASN A 132 2.79 9.25 -17.66
C ASN A 132 1.67 10.29 -17.43
N ALA A 133 0.41 9.85 -17.36
CA ALA A 133 -0.69 10.71 -16.94
C ALA A 133 -0.66 11.03 -15.44
N VAL A 134 -1.39 12.07 -15.05
CA VAL A 134 -1.50 12.54 -13.66
C VAL A 134 -2.94 12.51 -13.18
N PHE A 135 -3.17 11.89 -12.03
CA PHE A 135 -4.47 11.91 -11.34
C PHE A 135 -4.34 12.52 -9.94
N THR A 136 -5.23 13.47 -9.63
CA THR A 136 -5.38 14.02 -8.28
C THR A 136 -6.81 13.80 -7.78
N GLY A 137 -6.95 13.12 -6.65
CA GLY A 137 -8.24 12.85 -6.00
C GLY A 137 -8.31 13.44 -4.60
N SER A 138 -9.39 14.14 -4.26
CA SER A 138 -9.62 14.63 -2.89
C SER A 138 -11.05 14.42 -2.42
N GLY A 139 -11.26 13.86 -1.23
CA GLY A 139 -12.61 13.63 -0.70
C GLY A 139 -13.39 12.57 -1.48
N LEU A 140 -12.71 11.59 -2.08
CA LEU A 140 -13.36 10.59 -2.93
C LEU A 140 -13.93 9.44 -2.11
N LYS A 141 -15.04 8.87 -2.57
CA LYS A 141 -15.54 7.57 -2.10
C LYS A 141 -15.46 6.57 -3.24
N VAL A 142 -14.40 5.77 -3.27
CA VAL A 142 -14.10 4.81 -4.33
C VAL A 142 -14.55 3.41 -3.89
N ASN A 143 -15.47 2.79 -4.63
CA ASN A 143 -15.96 1.43 -4.36
C ASN A 143 -15.71 0.54 -5.58
N ASN A 144 -14.81 -0.43 -5.45
CA ASN A 144 -14.75 -1.55 -6.37
C ASN A 144 -15.75 -2.61 -5.91
N LEU A 145 -16.77 -2.83 -6.73
CA LEU A 145 -17.87 -3.76 -6.53
C LEU A 145 -17.63 -5.10 -7.24
N GLY A 146 -16.55 -5.21 -8.04
CA GLY A 146 -16.07 -6.45 -8.63
C GLY A 146 -15.46 -7.39 -7.59
N GLU A 147 -15.36 -8.67 -7.95
CA GLU A 147 -14.90 -9.73 -7.03
C GLU A 147 -13.37 -9.88 -6.96
N THR A 148 -12.64 -9.57 -8.04
CA THR A 148 -11.21 -9.91 -8.19
C THR A 148 -10.30 -8.73 -8.48
N GLY A 149 -10.86 -7.62 -8.96
CA GLY A 149 -10.11 -6.44 -9.40
C GLY A 149 -9.55 -5.55 -8.28
N ALA A 150 -8.59 -4.69 -8.63
CA ALA A 150 -8.08 -3.66 -7.72
C ALA A 150 -8.94 -2.40 -7.81
N ALA A 151 -9.10 -1.59 -6.75
CA ALA A 151 -9.83 -0.33 -6.88
C ALA A 151 -9.12 0.65 -7.81
N ILE A 152 -7.80 0.76 -7.68
CA ILE A 152 -7.00 1.75 -8.43
C ILE A 152 -5.77 1.09 -9.03
N LYS A 153 -5.54 1.34 -10.32
CA LYS A 153 -4.30 1.01 -11.02
C LYS A 153 -3.55 2.29 -11.39
N VAL A 154 -2.24 2.31 -11.10
CA VAL A 154 -1.33 3.40 -11.52
C VAL A 154 -0.09 2.77 -12.13
N SER A 155 0.08 2.88 -13.46
CA SER A 155 1.17 2.19 -14.15
C SER A 155 1.88 3.00 -15.22
N SER A 156 2.96 2.46 -15.77
CA SER A 156 3.65 3.00 -16.96
C SER A 156 4.14 4.46 -16.76
N GLY A 157 4.74 4.75 -15.61
CA GLY A 157 5.29 6.07 -15.29
C GLY A 157 4.24 7.12 -14.90
N ALA A 158 2.99 6.73 -14.74
CA ALA A 158 1.92 7.60 -14.26
C ALA A 158 2.15 8.08 -12.81
N SER A 159 1.36 9.06 -12.38
CA SER A 159 1.36 9.51 -10.99
C SER A 159 -0.03 9.71 -10.44
N MET A 160 -0.19 9.36 -9.15
CA MET A 160 -1.43 9.55 -8.41
C MET A 160 -1.18 10.25 -7.08
N VAL A 161 -2.01 11.26 -6.80
CA VAL A 161 -2.19 11.82 -5.46
C VAL A 161 -3.62 11.59 -5.00
N LEU A 162 -3.81 10.98 -3.84
CA LEU A 162 -5.12 10.77 -3.22
C LEU A 162 -5.12 11.36 -1.80
N ASN A 163 -6.09 12.22 -1.50
CA ASN A 163 -6.22 12.89 -0.21
C ASN A 163 -7.63 12.73 0.36
N LYS A 164 -7.77 12.60 1.68
CA LYS A 164 -9.08 12.63 2.37
C LYS A 164 -10.12 11.67 1.78
N SER A 165 -9.69 10.53 1.24
CA SER A 165 -10.55 9.65 0.47
C SER A 165 -10.80 8.33 1.19
N ASN A 166 -11.93 7.69 0.89
CA ASN A 166 -12.26 6.36 1.34
C ASN A 166 -12.24 5.39 0.15
N VAL A 167 -11.51 4.29 0.27
CA VAL A 167 -11.44 3.24 -0.78
C VAL A 167 -11.89 1.91 -0.20
N LYS A 168 -12.83 1.26 -0.88
CA LYS A 168 -13.31 -0.09 -0.55
C LYS A 168 -13.20 -0.99 -1.76
N ALA A 169 -12.61 -2.17 -1.56
CA ALA A 169 -12.51 -3.19 -2.59
C ALA A 169 -12.48 -4.59 -1.94
N LYS A 170 -13.01 -5.59 -2.65
CA LYS A 170 -12.77 -7.00 -2.30
C LYS A 170 -11.38 -7.47 -2.72
N GLY A 171 -10.80 -6.86 -3.76
CA GLY A 171 -9.42 -7.08 -4.17
C GLY A 171 -8.46 -6.03 -3.61
N ALA A 172 -7.38 -5.75 -4.34
CA ALA A 172 -6.40 -4.77 -3.91
C ALA A 172 -6.97 -3.35 -3.87
N GLY A 173 -6.51 -2.51 -2.94
CA GLY A 173 -6.86 -1.09 -2.95
C GLY A 173 -6.14 -0.32 -4.06
N VAL A 174 -4.85 -0.58 -4.18
CA VAL A 174 -3.98 0.00 -5.19
C VAL A 174 -3.06 -1.08 -5.73
N GLU A 175 -2.90 -1.11 -7.04
CA GLU A 175 -1.88 -1.83 -7.79
C GLU A 175 -1.02 -0.81 -8.57
N SER A 176 0.28 -0.77 -8.31
CA SER A 176 1.14 0.20 -8.97
C SER A 176 2.60 -0.20 -9.12
N ASP A 177 3.19 0.14 -10.28
CA ASP A 177 4.63 0.14 -10.57
C ASP A 177 5.21 1.57 -10.64
N SER A 178 4.46 2.56 -10.15
CA SER A 178 4.62 3.98 -10.48
C SER A 178 4.53 4.88 -9.23
N LEU A 179 4.37 6.20 -9.41
CA LEU A 179 4.36 7.18 -8.32
C LEU A 179 2.98 7.25 -7.64
N VAL A 180 2.92 6.97 -6.34
CA VAL A 180 1.68 6.99 -5.55
C VAL A 180 1.88 7.77 -4.25
N SER A 181 1.02 8.75 -4.00
CA SER A 181 0.94 9.46 -2.71
C SER A 181 -0.48 9.42 -2.18
N ILE A 182 -0.67 8.85 -0.99
CA ILE A 182 -1.97 8.73 -0.32
C ILE A 182 -1.85 9.40 1.04
N SER A 183 -2.75 10.34 1.33
CA SER A 183 -2.74 11.11 2.57
C SER A 183 -4.12 11.26 3.20
N SER A 184 -4.17 11.29 4.53
CA SER A 184 -5.41 11.51 5.31
C SER A 184 -6.58 10.62 4.85
N SER A 185 -6.30 9.41 4.36
CA SER A 185 -7.26 8.55 3.68
C SER A 185 -7.49 7.25 4.43
N GLU A 186 -8.58 6.56 4.10
CA GLU A 186 -8.94 5.30 4.71
C GLU A 186 -9.21 4.24 3.64
N MET A 187 -8.66 3.04 3.80
CA MET A 187 -8.89 1.93 2.87
C MET A 187 -9.30 0.67 3.61
N THR A 188 -10.33 -0.03 3.09
CA THR A 188 -10.73 -1.39 3.51
C THR A 188 -10.67 -2.30 2.29
N VAL A 189 -9.62 -3.10 2.20
CA VAL A 189 -9.23 -3.80 0.96
C VAL A 189 -8.60 -5.16 1.27
N GLU A 190 -8.41 -6.03 0.28
CA GLU A 190 -7.68 -7.29 0.49
C GLU A 190 -6.19 -6.99 0.77
N SER A 191 -5.57 -6.15 -0.04
CA SER A 191 -4.14 -5.83 0.02
C SER A 191 -3.83 -4.47 -0.60
N LEU A 192 -2.63 -3.95 -0.35
CA LEU A 192 -1.99 -2.97 -1.23
C LEU A 192 -0.85 -3.67 -1.96
N LYS A 193 -0.75 -3.50 -3.28
CA LYS A 193 0.26 -4.19 -4.10
C LYS A 193 1.09 -3.16 -4.85
N PHE A 194 2.40 -3.25 -4.65
CA PHE A 194 3.36 -2.40 -5.33
C PHE A 194 4.38 -3.28 -6.03
N TYR A 195 4.69 -2.89 -7.24
CA TYR A 195 5.53 -3.60 -8.18
C TYR A 195 6.83 -2.82 -8.39
N GLU A 196 7.90 -3.48 -8.82
CA GLU A 196 9.19 -2.78 -9.04
C GLU A 196 9.03 -1.53 -9.92
N GLY A 197 9.73 -0.45 -9.54
CA GLY A 197 9.54 0.90 -10.09
C GLY A 197 8.64 1.78 -9.24
N ALA A 198 7.80 1.21 -8.36
CA ALA A 198 6.91 1.98 -7.52
C ALA A 198 7.65 2.84 -6.49
N THR A 199 7.23 4.10 -6.37
CA THR A 199 7.60 4.98 -5.26
C THR A 199 6.33 5.45 -4.57
N VAL A 200 6.18 5.06 -3.32
CA VAL A 200 4.92 5.13 -2.58
C VAL A 200 5.10 5.89 -1.28
N THR A 201 4.23 6.88 -1.06
CA THR A 201 4.08 7.55 0.25
C THR A 201 2.67 7.32 0.77
N LEU A 202 2.57 6.76 1.98
CA LEU A 202 1.32 6.58 2.71
C LEU A 202 1.42 7.42 4.00
N ASP A 203 0.75 8.56 4.04
CA ASP A 203 0.86 9.54 5.12
C ASP A 203 -0.49 9.73 5.85
N ASP A 204 -0.47 9.82 7.18
CA ASP A 204 -1.66 10.17 7.98
C ASP A 204 -2.92 9.33 7.63
N SER A 205 -2.73 8.07 7.26
CA SER A 205 -3.79 7.25 6.64
C SER A 205 -4.04 5.96 7.42
N ARG A 206 -5.24 5.39 7.26
CA ARG A 206 -5.69 4.17 7.93
C ARG A 206 -5.97 3.07 6.92
N PHE A 207 -5.29 1.94 7.05
CA PHE A 207 -5.41 0.81 6.13
C PHE A 207 -5.87 -0.42 6.91
N TYR A 208 -7.02 -0.95 6.50
CA TYR A 208 -7.53 -2.24 6.93
C TYR A 208 -7.39 -3.20 5.78
N THR A 209 -6.48 -4.16 5.94
CA THR A 209 -6.15 -5.13 4.88
C THR A 209 -6.35 -6.55 5.37
N ASN A 210 -6.68 -7.46 4.47
CA ASN A 210 -6.65 -8.88 4.79
C ASN A 210 -5.21 -9.42 4.74
N ARG A 211 -4.42 -9.03 3.73
CA ARG A 211 -3.09 -9.57 3.40
C ARG A 211 -1.95 -8.54 3.42
N GLY A 212 -2.13 -7.43 4.13
CA GLY A 212 -1.06 -6.43 4.31
C GLY A 212 -0.66 -5.70 3.04
N ILE A 213 0.61 -5.31 2.98
CA ILE A 213 1.26 -4.68 1.83
C ILE A 213 2.17 -5.71 1.15
N MET A 214 2.01 -5.86 -0.16
CA MET A 214 2.80 -6.78 -0.99
C MET A 214 3.70 -5.98 -1.93
N LEU A 215 4.99 -6.25 -1.87
CA LEU A 215 6.03 -5.69 -2.73
C LEU A 215 6.51 -6.82 -3.65
N LEU A 216 6.36 -6.65 -4.95
CA LEU A 216 6.40 -7.75 -5.92
C LEU A 216 7.28 -7.39 -7.12
N ASP A 217 7.88 -8.41 -7.72
CA ASP A 217 8.42 -8.32 -9.07
C ASP A 217 7.37 -7.83 -10.07
N ASN A 218 7.79 -7.07 -11.08
CA ASN A 218 6.98 -6.64 -12.20
C ASN A 218 7.33 -7.35 -13.54
N ALA A 219 8.24 -8.33 -13.51
CA ALA A 219 8.79 -9.06 -14.65
C ALA A 219 9.49 -8.18 -15.71
N ASN A 220 9.72 -6.90 -15.41
CA ASN A 220 10.43 -5.96 -16.24
C ASN A 220 11.81 -5.71 -15.64
N GLU A 221 12.82 -6.35 -16.25
CA GLU A 221 14.22 -6.35 -15.80
C GLU A 221 14.86 -4.96 -15.65
N ASN A 222 14.23 -3.89 -16.16
CA ASN A 222 14.74 -2.52 -16.07
C ASN A 222 14.34 -1.77 -14.78
N LEU A 223 13.29 -2.23 -14.09
CA LEU A 223 12.82 -1.62 -12.85
C LEU A 223 13.19 -2.57 -11.72
N ILE A 224 14.07 -2.15 -10.83
CA ILE A 224 14.73 -3.07 -9.89
C ILE A 224 14.56 -2.68 -8.42
N HIS A 225 13.64 -1.75 -8.11
CA HIS A 225 13.48 -1.26 -6.75
C HIS A 225 12.09 -0.71 -6.44
N ILE A 226 11.57 -1.04 -5.26
CA ILE A 226 10.36 -0.44 -4.69
C ILE A 226 10.75 0.44 -3.50
N SER A 227 10.28 1.69 -3.49
CA SER A 227 10.43 2.60 -2.36
C SER A 227 9.08 2.82 -1.68
N LEU A 228 8.97 2.48 -0.40
CA LEU A 228 7.75 2.61 0.39
C LEU A 228 8.02 3.41 1.66
N ASN A 229 7.30 4.51 1.84
CA ASN A 229 7.35 5.34 3.02
C ASN A 229 5.97 5.39 3.70
N LEU A 230 5.84 4.75 4.86
CA LEU A 230 4.68 4.84 5.74
C LEU A 230 4.97 5.85 6.83
N LYS A 231 4.15 6.88 6.94
CA LYS A 231 4.30 7.94 7.92
C LYS A 231 2.98 8.23 8.62
N LYS A 232 2.98 8.33 9.95
CA LYS A 232 1.76 8.69 10.72
C LYS A 232 0.55 7.81 10.40
N ALA A 233 0.80 6.60 9.91
CA ALA A 233 -0.24 5.74 9.40
C ALA A 233 -0.70 4.76 10.48
N LYS A 234 -1.85 4.13 10.24
CA LYS A 234 -2.24 2.92 10.94
C LYS A 234 -2.46 1.80 9.92
N LEU A 235 -1.74 0.70 10.05
CA LEU A 235 -1.93 -0.50 9.24
C LEU A 235 -2.47 -1.61 10.14
N THR A 236 -3.62 -2.19 9.76
CA THR A 236 -4.22 -3.35 10.42
C THR A 236 -4.31 -4.50 9.43
N VAL A 237 -3.81 -5.67 9.82
CA VAL A 237 -3.79 -6.87 8.97
C VAL A 237 -4.59 -8.00 9.63
N ALA A 238 -5.51 -8.60 8.88
CA ALA A 238 -6.35 -9.67 9.40
C ALA A 238 -5.65 -11.04 9.34
N ASP A 239 -4.92 -11.32 8.25
CA ASP A 239 -4.25 -12.59 8.00
C ASP A 239 -2.91 -12.41 7.26
N GLY A 240 -2.00 -13.37 7.41
CA GLY A 240 -0.69 -13.35 6.76
C GLY A 240 0.31 -12.35 7.35
N ALA A 241 1.34 -12.02 6.56
CA ALA A 241 2.41 -11.10 6.95
C ALA A 241 2.01 -9.65 6.69
N MET A 242 2.47 -8.73 7.53
CA MET A 242 2.15 -7.30 7.36
C MET A 242 2.81 -6.70 6.11
N PHE A 243 4.06 -7.07 5.85
CA PHE A 243 4.75 -6.76 4.61
C PHE A 243 5.28 -8.07 4.00
N SER A 244 4.90 -8.32 2.75
CA SER A 244 5.41 -9.44 1.96
C SER A 244 6.27 -8.90 0.82
N MET A 245 7.46 -9.43 0.64
CA MET A 245 8.39 -9.08 -0.44
C MET A 245 8.71 -10.36 -1.19
N ILE A 246 8.40 -10.39 -2.48
CA ILE A 246 8.51 -11.60 -3.30
C ILE A 246 9.22 -11.22 -4.60
N ASP A 247 10.37 -11.86 -4.85
CA ASP A 247 11.18 -11.69 -6.05
C ASP A 247 11.58 -10.21 -6.31
N THR A 248 11.81 -9.42 -5.26
CA THR A 248 11.99 -7.97 -5.41
C THR A 248 13.13 -7.37 -4.60
N LYS A 249 13.57 -6.17 -4.96
CA LYS A 249 14.35 -5.30 -4.08
C LYS A 249 13.52 -4.14 -3.53
N ALA A 250 13.58 -3.91 -2.23
CA ALA A 250 12.73 -2.90 -1.58
C ALA A 250 13.43 -2.07 -0.49
N SER A 251 13.06 -0.79 -0.41
CA SER A 251 13.31 0.08 0.74
C SER A 251 11.99 0.42 1.41
N VAL A 252 11.84 0.05 2.67
CA VAL A 252 10.63 0.34 3.47
C VAL A 252 11.01 1.18 4.68
N LYS A 253 10.43 2.38 4.77
CA LYS A 253 10.53 3.24 5.94
C LYS A 253 9.19 3.32 6.65
N ILE A 254 9.18 3.04 7.93
CA ILE A 254 8.01 3.09 8.80
C ILE A 254 8.30 4.13 9.88
N GLU A 255 7.63 5.27 9.78
CA GLU A 255 7.83 6.43 10.65
C GLU A 255 6.54 6.79 11.39
N ASP A 256 6.60 6.93 12.72
CA ASP A 256 5.46 7.37 13.55
C ASP A 256 4.16 6.59 13.24
N THR A 257 4.29 5.30 12.96
CA THR A 257 3.21 4.47 12.38
C THR A 257 2.79 3.39 13.37
N THR A 258 1.48 3.22 13.50
CA THR A 258 0.87 2.15 14.31
C THR A 258 0.69 0.90 13.45
N LEU A 259 1.41 -0.16 13.79
CA LEU A 259 1.31 -1.48 13.17
C LEU A 259 0.45 -2.38 14.08
N ASP A 260 -0.84 -2.50 13.77
CA ASP A 260 -1.82 -3.20 14.61
C ASP A 260 -2.11 -4.59 14.03
N ARG A 261 -2.08 -5.61 14.89
CA ARG A 261 -2.39 -7.02 14.57
C ARG A 261 -1.58 -7.62 13.41
N SER A 262 -0.63 -8.50 13.74
CA SER A 262 -0.25 -9.62 12.87
C SER A 262 -0.49 -10.92 13.64
N LEU A 263 -1.16 -11.90 13.04
CA LEU A 263 -1.34 -13.23 13.67
C LEU A 263 -0.08 -14.10 13.53
N SER A 264 0.94 -13.64 12.80
CA SER A 264 2.16 -14.40 12.52
C SER A 264 3.40 -13.52 12.39
N ASN A 265 3.63 -12.95 11.20
CA ASN A 265 4.87 -12.29 10.82
C ASN A 265 4.66 -10.81 10.52
N ILE A 266 5.63 -9.99 10.89
CA ILE A 266 5.69 -8.61 10.44
C ILE A 266 6.27 -8.54 9.02
N LEU A 267 7.33 -9.31 8.74
CA LEU A 267 7.99 -9.36 7.43
C LEU A 267 8.06 -10.80 6.91
N LEU A 268 7.76 -10.96 5.64
CA LEU A 268 8.01 -12.17 4.86
C LEU A 268 8.81 -11.79 3.61
N LEU A 269 10.02 -12.31 3.47
CA LEU A 269 10.81 -12.15 2.25
C LEU A 269 11.00 -13.50 1.56
N LYS A 270 10.81 -13.51 0.24
CA LYS A 270 11.12 -14.64 -0.62
C LYS A 270 11.93 -14.15 -1.82
N ASN A 271 13.12 -14.71 -2.04
CA ASN A 271 14.03 -14.29 -3.11
C ASN A 271 14.14 -12.76 -3.27
N SER A 272 14.23 -12.07 -2.13
CA SER A 272 14.15 -10.61 -2.07
C SER A 272 15.28 -9.99 -1.27
N GLU A 273 15.69 -8.78 -1.66
CA GLU A 273 16.67 -7.94 -0.95
C GLU A 273 15.98 -6.69 -0.39
N ALA A 274 16.04 -6.47 0.91
CA ALA A 274 15.32 -5.38 1.53
C ALA A 274 16.12 -4.57 2.53
N THR A 275 15.85 -3.26 2.59
CA THR A 275 16.18 -2.41 3.72
C THR A 275 14.89 -1.96 4.40
N VAL A 276 14.73 -2.27 5.68
CA VAL A 276 13.56 -1.87 6.48
C VAL A 276 14.00 -1.01 7.64
N THR A 277 13.44 0.20 7.74
CA THR A 277 13.73 1.15 8.82
C THR A 277 12.49 1.36 9.69
N LEU A 278 12.59 1.04 10.98
CA LEU A 278 11.63 1.42 12.02
C LEU A 278 12.11 2.70 12.70
N CYS A 279 11.30 3.75 12.64
CA CYS A 279 11.60 5.05 13.22
C CYS A 279 10.39 5.55 14.02
N LYS A 280 10.56 5.82 15.32
CA LYS A 280 9.46 6.22 16.22
C LYS A 280 8.23 5.30 16.09
N SER A 281 8.46 4.01 15.84
CA SER A 281 7.40 3.05 15.54
C SER A 281 7.69 1.74 16.24
N ASN A 282 6.63 1.02 16.63
CA ASN A 282 6.76 -0.29 17.24
C ASN A 282 6.23 -1.35 16.28
N ALA A 283 6.93 -2.47 16.19
CA ALA A 283 6.56 -3.60 15.36
C ALA A 283 6.56 -4.89 16.18
N GLU A 284 5.52 -5.71 16.03
CA GLU A 284 5.41 -7.02 16.68
C GLU A 284 5.12 -8.12 15.65
N GLY A 285 5.87 -9.22 15.73
CA GLY A 285 5.73 -10.38 14.86
C GLY A 285 7.08 -10.94 14.41
N GLY A 286 7.07 -12.14 13.83
CA GLY A 286 8.27 -12.76 13.29
C GLY A 286 8.78 -12.11 12.00
N ILE A 287 10.07 -12.25 11.74
CA ILE A 287 10.68 -11.98 10.42
C ILE A 287 11.07 -13.32 9.80
N MET A 288 10.38 -13.68 8.70
CA MET A 288 10.65 -14.88 7.91
C MET A 288 11.31 -14.52 6.58
N THR A 289 12.31 -15.32 6.19
CA THR A 289 13.10 -15.13 4.97
C THR A 289 13.53 -16.50 4.45
N ASP A 290 13.80 -16.62 3.16
CA ASP A 290 14.39 -17.82 2.55
C ASP A 290 15.89 -17.67 2.29
N ASP A 291 16.51 -18.72 1.75
CA ASP A 291 17.95 -18.83 1.48
C ASP A 291 18.45 -17.97 0.33
N SER A 292 17.56 -17.44 -0.49
CA SER A 292 17.86 -16.41 -1.50
C SER A 292 17.75 -14.98 -0.96
N SER A 293 17.07 -14.77 0.17
CA SER A 293 16.75 -13.44 0.68
C SER A 293 17.85 -12.76 1.49
N SER A 294 17.88 -11.42 1.43
CA SER A 294 18.78 -10.55 2.19
C SER A 294 17.99 -9.41 2.87
N LEU A 295 18.26 -9.12 4.15
CA LEU A 295 17.57 -8.07 4.91
C LEU A 295 18.55 -7.20 5.70
N ASN A 296 18.45 -5.89 5.55
CA ASN A 296 19.01 -4.90 6.47
C ASN A 296 17.86 -4.30 7.30
N LEU A 297 17.82 -4.59 8.60
CA LEU A 297 16.83 -4.05 9.53
C LEU A 297 17.48 -2.95 10.39
N LEU A 298 16.95 -1.74 10.33
CA LEU A 298 17.37 -0.60 11.14
C LEU A 298 16.27 -0.22 12.14
N ILE A 299 16.56 -0.33 13.43
CA ILE A 299 15.65 0.05 14.53
C ILE A 299 16.21 1.31 15.17
N LYS A 300 15.51 2.44 15.04
CA LYS A 300 16.03 3.75 15.44
C LYS A 300 15.01 4.68 16.08
N ASN A 301 15.52 5.77 16.65
CA ASN A 301 14.71 6.87 17.20
C ASN A 301 13.67 6.41 18.24
N GLY A 302 14.08 5.53 19.16
CA GLY A 302 13.21 5.04 20.24
C GLY A 302 12.18 4.00 19.77
N SER A 303 12.42 3.33 18.64
CA SER A 303 11.56 2.26 18.13
C SER A 303 11.78 0.96 18.90
N ALA A 304 10.74 0.13 18.97
CA ALA A 304 10.83 -1.23 19.49
C ALA A 304 10.40 -2.27 18.44
N PHE A 305 11.21 -3.31 18.27
CA PHE A 305 10.81 -4.51 17.54
C PHE A 305 10.65 -5.66 18.53
N LYS A 306 9.48 -6.31 18.55
CA LYS A 306 9.21 -7.49 19.37
C LYS A 306 8.95 -8.69 18.48
N GLY A 307 9.89 -9.63 18.43
CA GLY A 307 9.78 -10.78 17.55
C GLY A 307 11.06 -11.61 17.43
N TYR A 308 10.96 -12.70 16.67
CA TYR A 308 12.11 -13.50 16.26
C TYR A 308 12.57 -13.11 14.86
N ILE A 309 13.84 -13.41 14.56
CA ILE A 309 14.44 -13.19 13.24
C ILE A 309 15.01 -14.50 12.73
N ASN A 310 14.55 -14.94 11.56
CA ASN A 310 15.14 -16.09 10.84
C ASN A 310 15.28 -17.35 11.72
N LYS A 311 14.20 -17.77 12.38
CA LYS A 311 14.18 -18.91 13.31
C LYS A 311 14.74 -20.22 12.70
N GLY A 312 14.65 -20.38 11.37
CA GLY A 312 15.13 -21.57 10.66
C GLY A 312 16.57 -21.49 10.14
N ASN A 313 17.30 -20.40 10.40
CA ASN A 313 18.64 -20.15 9.89
C ASN A 313 18.77 -20.38 8.37
N ARG A 314 17.80 -19.91 7.58
CA ARG A 314 17.79 -20.14 6.14
C ARG A 314 18.36 -18.97 5.36
N THR A 315 18.23 -17.74 5.86
CA THR A 315 18.58 -16.52 5.11
C THR A 315 20.01 -16.47 4.60
N LYS A 316 20.18 -15.93 3.38
CA LYS A 316 21.50 -15.52 2.86
C LYS A 316 22.15 -14.52 3.80
N THR A 317 21.47 -13.40 4.09
CA THR A 317 21.92 -12.46 5.12
C THR A 317 20.79 -11.72 5.83
N VAL A 318 20.92 -11.55 7.15
CA VAL A 318 20.15 -10.58 7.92
C VAL A 318 21.10 -9.75 8.76
N THR A 319 21.17 -8.46 8.51
CA THR A 319 21.90 -7.50 9.35
C THR A 319 20.90 -6.72 10.17
N VAL A 320 21.10 -6.68 11.49
CA VAL A 320 20.28 -5.89 12.41
C VAL A 320 21.13 -4.77 12.99
N GLN A 321 20.68 -3.54 12.80
CA GLN A 321 21.26 -2.37 13.43
C GLN A 321 20.25 -1.78 14.42
N ILE A 322 20.69 -1.57 15.66
CA ILE A 322 19.89 -0.95 16.71
C ILE A 322 20.60 0.33 17.15
N GLU A 323 19.94 1.48 16.94
CA GLU A 323 20.44 2.78 17.43
C GLU A 323 20.08 3.00 18.90
N GLU A 324 20.71 4.00 19.51
CA GLU A 324 20.49 4.39 20.91
C GLU A 324 19.00 4.50 21.24
N LYS A 325 18.64 4.09 22.47
CA LYS A 325 17.26 4.12 23.01
C LYS A 325 16.25 3.25 22.27
N SER A 326 16.66 2.52 21.24
CA SER A 326 15.80 1.59 20.50
C SER A 326 16.02 0.16 21.02
N VAL A 327 15.03 -0.71 20.85
CA VAL A 327 15.03 -2.04 21.50
C VAL A 327 14.59 -3.14 20.56
N TRP A 328 15.25 -4.29 20.64
CA TRP A 328 14.75 -5.56 20.15
C TRP A 328 14.37 -6.49 21.32
N GLU A 329 13.08 -6.81 21.42
CA GLU A 329 12.51 -7.80 22.33
C GLU A 329 12.42 -9.16 21.63
N VAL A 330 13.33 -10.06 21.95
CA VAL A 330 13.44 -11.38 21.30
C VAL A 330 12.34 -12.30 21.85
N THR A 331 11.63 -13.00 20.96
CA THR A 331 10.51 -13.90 21.34
C THR A 331 10.75 -15.38 21.05
N SER A 332 11.88 -15.70 20.40
CA SER A 332 12.36 -17.07 20.12
C SER A 332 13.81 -16.97 19.66
N ASP A 333 14.54 -18.08 19.72
CA ASP A 333 15.89 -18.16 19.14
C ASP A 333 15.92 -17.62 17.71
N SER A 334 16.92 -16.80 17.43
CA SER A 334 17.02 -15.98 16.22
C SER A 334 18.42 -16.05 15.62
N TYR A 335 18.51 -15.92 14.30
CA TYR A 335 19.77 -16.02 13.55
C TYR A 335 20.00 -14.76 12.71
N VAL A 336 21.08 -14.05 12.98
CA VAL A 336 21.50 -12.86 12.24
C VAL A 336 22.92 -13.06 11.69
N ARG A 337 23.23 -12.43 10.55
CA ARG A 337 24.59 -12.42 9.99
C ARG A 337 25.39 -11.23 10.48
N GLY A 338 24.76 -10.06 10.60
CA GLY A 338 25.39 -8.88 11.16
C GLY A 338 24.59 -8.33 12.33
N LEU A 339 25.28 -7.92 13.40
CA LEU A 339 24.69 -7.24 14.53
C LEU A 339 25.49 -5.96 14.82
N ILE A 340 24.82 -4.82 14.73
CA ILE A 340 25.38 -3.50 14.99
C ILE A 340 24.59 -2.89 16.15
N LEU A 341 25.26 -2.73 17.30
CA LEU A 341 24.70 -2.03 18.45
C LEU A 341 25.42 -0.69 18.62
N LYS A 342 24.66 0.39 18.82
CA LYS A 342 25.24 1.68 19.19
C LYS A 342 25.62 1.75 20.67
N ASP A 343 24.87 1.08 21.55
CA ASP A 343 25.22 0.96 22.97
C ASP A 343 25.93 -0.40 23.23
N ALA A 344 27.15 -0.35 23.76
CA ALA A 344 27.97 -1.54 23.99
C ALA A 344 27.57 -2.35 25.26
N ASN A 345 26.57 -1.88 26.01
CA ASN A 345 26.09 -2.54 27.24
C ASN A 345 25.03 -3.63 26.98
N PHE A 346 24.67 -3.86 25.71
CA PHE A 346 23.68 -4.85 25.26
C PHE A 346 22.23 -4.61 25.73
N GLU A 347 21.93 -3.48 26.38
CA GLU A 347 20.57 -3.18 26.88
C GLU A 347 19.54 -3.00 25.75
N ASN A 348 19.99 -2.70 24.53
CA ASN A 348 19.11 -2.63 23.36
C ASN A 348 18.55 -4.02 22.95
N ILE A 349 19.12 -5.12 23.44
CA ILE A 349 18.61 -6.48 23.19
C ILE A 349 18.02 -7.03 24.48
N LYS A 350 16.69 -7.09 24.54
CA LYS A 350 15.95 -7.83 25.58
C LYS A 350 15.74 -9.25 25.07
N SER A 351 16.64 -10.15 25.44
CA SER A 351 16.64 -11.53 24.97
C SER A 351 15.46 -12.37 25.47
N ASN A 352 14.85 -11.98 26.59
CA ASN A 352 13.82 -12.77 27.28
C ASN A 352 14.24 -14.24 27.51
N GLY A 353 15.54 -14.49 27.75
CA GLY A 353 16.10 -15.83 27.94
C GLY A 353 16.41 -16.60 26.65
N PHE A 354 16.14 -16.04 25.48
CA PHE A 354 16.43 -16.67 24.19
C PHE A 354 17.87 -16.45 23.71
N THR A 355 18.28 -17.26 22.74
CA THR A 355 19.60 -17.15 22.09
C THR A 355 19.49 -16.37 20.78
N VAL A 356 20.38 -15.39 20.60
CA VAL A 356 20.62 -14.78 19.28
C VAL A 356 21.93 -15.31 18.74
N TYR A 357 21.85 -16.05 17.64
CA TYR A 357 23.00 -16.56 16.93
C TYR A 357 23.52 -15.51 15.95
N TYR A 358 24.83 -15.27 15.95
CA TYR A 358 25.48 -14.35 15.03
C TYR A 358 26.62 -15.03 14.25
N ASP A 359 26.81 -14.63 12.99
CA ASP A 359 27.89 -15.15 12.16
C ASP A 359 29.25 -14.61 12.63
N SER A 360 30.07 -15.49 13.19
CA SER A 360 31.39 -15.13 13.74
C SER A 360 32.44 -14.76 12.70
N MET A 361 32.17 -15.02 11.42
CA MET A 361 33.05 -14.68 10.29
C MET A 361 32.64 -13.39 9.60
N ASN A 362 31.44 -12.87 9.86
CA ASN A 362 31.00 -11.58 9.34
C ASN A 362 31.78 -10.44 10.01
N SER A 363 32.41 -9.57 9.22
CA SER A 363 33.22 -8.44 9.72
C SER A 363 32.41 -7.45 10.57
N THR A 364 31.10 -7.38 10.36
CA THR A 364 30.16 -6.58 11.18
C THR A 364 30.19 -7.00 12.66
N ASN A 365 30.53 -8.26 12.94
CA ASN A 365 30.53 -8.85 14.28
C ASN A 365 31.93 -8.93 14.90
N ALA A 366 32.95 -8.32 14.29
CA ALA A 366 34.34 -8.40 14.80
C ALA A 366 34.47 -7.97 16.27
N TRP A 367 33.63 -7.02 16.71
CA TRP A 367 33.57 -6.53 18.09
C TRP A 367 33.11 -7.55 19.13
N LEU A 368 32.48 -8.66 18.70
CA LEU A 368 32.03 -9.76 19.57
C LEU A 368 33.12 -10.81 19.81
N ASN A 369 34.32 -10.64 19.23
CA ASN A 369 35.49 -11.53 19.40
C ASN A 369 35.24 -13.04 19.21
N LYS A 370 34.17 -13.42 18.49
CA LYS A 370 33.74 -14.82 18.31
C LYS A 370 33.41 -15.53 19.64
N GLU A 371 32.98 -14.80 20.66
CA GLU A 371 32.66 -15.32 22.00
C GLU A 371 31.16 -15.48 22.25
N THR A 372 30.81 -16.39 23.17
CA THR A 372 29.46 -16.40 23.73
C THR A 372 29.32 -15.32 24.79
N ILE A 373 28.35 -14.43 24.62
CA ILE A 373 28.11 -13.30 25.54
C ILE A 373 26.79 -13.53 26.25
N ASN A 374 26.80 -13.52 27.58
CA ASN A 374 25.59 -13.55 28.38
C ASN A 374 24.91 -12.17 28.36
N LEU A 375 23.61 -12.15 28.08
CA LEU A 375 22.82 -10.92 28.07
C LEU A 375 22.24 -10.65 29.47
N PRO A 376 21.99 -9.37 29.83
CA PRO A 376 21.59 -8.99 31.19
C PRO A 376 20.32 -9.68 31.71
N ASP A 377 19.43 -10.11 30.81
CA ASP A 377 18.15 -10.75 31.11
C ASP A 377 18.14 -12.28 30.94
N GLY A 378 19.33 -12.90 30.94
CA GLY A 378 19.50 -14.37 31.04
C GLY A 378 19.59 -15.12 29.71
N GLY A 379 19.42 -14.45 28.57
CA GLY A 379 19.73 -15.01 27.26
C GLY A 379 21.20 -14.83 26.87
N ARG A 380 21.52 -15.06 25.59
CA ARG A 380 22.90 -15.06 25.11
C ARG A 380 23.04 -14.70 23.63
N LEU A 381 24.17 -14.08 23.29
CA LEU A 381 24.68 -14.02 21.92
C LEU A 381 25.63 -15.21 21.72
N VAL A 382 25.42 -16.01 20.68
CA VAL A 382 26.23 -17.20 20.42
C VAL A 382 26.78 -17.17 18.99
N PRO A 383 28.10 -17.33 18.80
CA PRO A 383 28.68 -17.40 17.47
C PRO A 383 28.22 -18.68 16.76
N PHE A 384 27.91 -18.57 15.47
CA PHE A 384 27.80 -19.71 14.58
C PHE A 384 28.69 -19.51 13.34
N ARG A 385 28.79 -20.58 12.53
CA ARG A 385 29.56 -20.62 11.29
C ARG A 385 28.63 -20.66 10.09
#